data_AF-A0AAJ5NNH0-F1
#
_entry.id   AF-A0AAJ5NNH0-F1
#
_cell.length_a   1.000
_cell.length_b   1.000
_cell.length_c   1.000
_cell.angle_alpha   90.00
_cell.angle_beta   90.00
_cell.angle_gamma   90.00
#
_symmetry.space_group_name_H-M   'P 1'
#
loop_
_entity.id
_entity.type
_entity.pdbx_description
1 polymer ?
#
loop_
_entity_poly.entity_id
_entity_poly.type
_entity_poly.pdbx_seq_one_letter_code
_entity_poly.pdbx_strand_id
1 'polypeptide(L)' 'MSKVKKDMIKAKGFAIQIYTEDFKNDYISLTDIERYKSDEPFIVINNWLRGKDNIQFLGL' A
#
# COMPACT_ATOMS: atom_id res chain seq x y z
N MET A 1 11.60 23.94 8.73
CA MET A 1 10.30 23.52 8.19
C MET A 1 10.58 22.64 6.98
N SER A 2 10.24 21.36 7.03
CA SER A 2 10.40 20.46 5.88
C SER A 2 9.54 20.97 4.73
N LYS A 3 10.13 20.99 3.53
CA LYS A 3 9.46 21.52 2.34
C LYS A 3 8.52 20.41 1.84
N VAL A 4 7.21 20.57 2.05
CA VAL A 4 6.21 19.61 1.60
C VAL A 4 6.34 19.42 0.08
N LYS A 5 6.60 18.19 -0.34
CA LYS A 5 6.66 17.77 -1.73
C LYS A 5 5.28 17.35 -2.19
N LYS A 6 4.99 17.64 -3.46
CA LYS A 6 3.71 17.37 -4.08
C LYS A 6 3.91 16.52 -5.32
N ASP A 7 3.10 15.47 -5.48
CA ASP A 7 3.06 14.66 -6.69
C ASP A 7 1.61 14.28 -7.06
N MET A 8 1.42 13.73 -8.25
CA MET A 8 0.15 13.23 -8.73
C MET A 8 0.34 11.86 -9.37
N ILE A 9 -0.29 10.84 -8.79
CA ILE A 9 -0.35 9.50 -9.37
C ILE A 9 -1.72 9.27 -10.01
N LYS A 10 -1.78 8.45 -11.05
CA LYS A 10 -3.03 8.02 -11.68
C LYS A 10 -3.22 6.53 -11.43
N ALA A 11 -4.29 6.16 -10.74
CA ALA A 11 -4.62 4.77 -10.43
C ALA A 11 -6.08 4.49 -10.81
N LYS A 12 -6.32 3.49 -11.66
CA LYS A 12 -7.67 3.10 -12.14
C LYS A 12 -8.54 4.27 -12.64
N GLY A 13 -7.93 5.26 -13.29
CA GLY A 13 -8.63 6.46 -13.78
C GLY A 13 -8.83 7.57 -12.74
N PHE A 14 -8.47 7.34 -11.47
CA PHE A 14 -8.48 8.35 -10.42
C PHE A 14 -7.13 9.07 -10.34
N ALA A 15 -7.16 10.39 -10.25
CA ALA A 15 -5.98 11.20 -9.95
C ALA A 15 -5.85 11.33 -8.42
N ILE A 16 -4.75 10.83 -7.86
CA ILE A 16 -4.46 10.88 -6.43
C ILE A 16 -3.31 11.87 -6.24
N GLN A 17 -3.56 12.90 -5.45
CA GLN A 17 -2.59 13.93 -5.12
C GLN A 17 -1.86 13.53 -3.84
N ILE A 18 -0.53 13.45 -3.87
CA ILE A 18 0.30 13.08 -2.72
C ILE A 18 0.93 14.33 -2.14
N TYR A 19 0.83 14.49 -0.82
CA TYR A 19 1.51 15.52 -0.04
C TYR A 19 2.37 14.83 1.01
N THR A 20 3.69 14.99 0.93
CA THR A 20 4.62 14.30 1.83
C THR A 20 5.83 15.17 2.12
N GLU A 21 6.52 14.89 3.22
CA GLU A 21 7.78 15.54 3.55
C GLU A 21 8.95 14.94 2.75
N ASP A 22 8.96 13.61 2.55
CA ASP A 22 10.14 12.93 2.01
C ASP A 22 9.91 11.72 1.08
N PHE A 23 8.67 11.25 0.88
CA PHE A 23 8.33 10.01 0.14
C PHE A 23 9.02 8.74 0.66
N LYS A 24 9.61 8.77 1.86
CA LYS A 24 10.32 7.62 2.43
C LYS A 24 9.56 6.98 3.58
N ASN A 25 8.84 7.79 4.36
CA ASN A 25 8.16 7.34 5.57
C ASN A 25 6.65 7.11 5.39
N ASP A 26 6.12 7.37 4.21
CA ASP A 26 4.73 7.10 3.90
C ASP A 26 4.50 5.61 3.67
N TYR A 27 3.45 5.06 4.27
CA TYR A 27 3.04 3.68 4.07
C TYR A 27 1.57 3.61 3.67
N ILE A 28 1.23 2.57 2.91
CA ILE A 28 -0.15 2.22 2.62
C ILE A 28 -0.44 0.91 3.34
N SER A 29 -1.49 0.93 4.15
CA SER A 29 -1.97 -0.23 4.89
C SER A 29 -2.69 -1.21 3.96
N LEU A 30 -2.16 -2.42 3.80
CA LEU A 30 -2.79 -3.48 3.00
C LEU A 30 -4.16 -3.88 3.57
N THR A 31 -4.31 -3.89 4.89
CA THR A 31 -5.59 -4.19 5.55
C THR A 31 -6.64 -3.14 5.23
N ASP A 32 -6.26 -1.87 5.20
CA ASP A 32 -7.20 -0.79 4.86
C ASP A 32 -7.62 -0.82 3.39
N ILE A 33 -6.74 -1.26 2.48
CA ILE A 33 -7.12 -1.49 1.08
C ILE A 33 -8.15 -2.62 0.98
N GLU A 34 -7.94 -3.72 1.70
CA GLU A 34 -8.79 -4.90 1.57
C GLU A 34 -10.11 -4.83 2.36
N ARG A 35 -10.21 -3.94 3.36
CA ARG A 35 -11.49 -3.64 4.05
C ARG A 35 -12.61 -3.22 3.10
N TYR A 36 -12.28 -2.67 1.93
CA TYR A 36 -13.28 -2.32 0.92
C TYR A 36 -13.90 -3.52 0.21
N LYS A 37 -13.28 -4.71 0.30
CA LYS A 37 -13.71 -5.92 -0.41
C LYS A 37 -14.18 -7.05 0.52
N SER A 38 -13.70 -7.07 1.76
CA SER A 38 -13.98 -8.14 2.71
C SER A 38 -14.02 -7.60 4.15
N ASP A 39 -14.94 -8.14 4.94
CA ASP A 39 -15.02 -7.89 6.39
C ASP A 39 -13.89 -8.61 7.16
N GLU A 40 -13.19 -9.57 6.52
CA GLU A 40 -12.06 -10.31 7.06
C GLU A 40 -10.77 -10.07 6.25
N PRO A 41 -10.23 -8.83 6.22
CA PRO A 41 -9.09 -8.46 5.39
C PRO A 41 -7.79 -9.23 5.74
N PHE A 42 -7.64 -9.68 6.99
CA PHE A 42 -6.50 -10.48 7.44
C PHE A 42 -6.38 -11.82 6.69
N ILE A 43 -7.50 -12.49 6.44
CA ILE A 43 -7.50 -13.79 5.75
C ILE A 43 -7.02 -13.61 4.30
N VAL A 44 -7.51 -12.56 3.63
CA VAL A 44 -7.13 -12.26 2.24
C VAL A 44 -5.64 -11.99 2.13
N ILE A 45 -5.10 -11.17 3.04
CA ILE A 45 -3.67 -10.84 3.05
C ILE A 45 -2.82 -12.08 3.33
N ASN A 46 -3.21 -12.93 4.29
CA ASN A 46 -2.51 -14.18 4.53
C ASN A 46 -2.49 -15.09 3.29
N ASN A 47 -3.58 -15.14 2.54
CA ASN A 47 -3.64 -15.93 1.32
C ASN A 47 -2.69 -15.39 0.24
N TRP A 48 -2.55 -14.06 0.12
CA TRP A 48 -1.55 -13.46 -0.78
C TRP A 48 -0.13 -13.80 -0.34
N LEU A 49 0.19 -13.61 0.93
CA LEU A 49 1.55 -13.80 1.45
C LEU A 49 1.98 -15.28 1.50
N ARG A 50 1.07 -16.24 1.34
CA ARG A 50 1.37 -17.68 1.38
C ARG A 50 2.18 -18.18 0.18
N GLY A 51 2.17 -17.47 -0.94
CA GLY A 51 2.89 -17.89 -2.15
C GLY A 51 4.40 -17.98 -1.92
N LYS A 52 5.04 -19.04 -2.42
CA LYS A 52 6.50 -19.24 -2.27
C LYS A 52 7.30 -18.05 -2.80
N ASP A 53 6.86 -17.48 -3.93
CA ASP A 53 7.50 -16.32 -4.55
C ASP A 53 7.46 -15.09 -3.62
N ASN A 54 6.35 -14.90 -2.89
CA ASN A 54 6.19 -13.79 -1.95
C ASN A 54 7.05 -13.98 -0.70
N ILE A 55 7.11 -15.20 -0.18
CA ILE A 55 7.99 -15.55 0.95
C ILE A 55 9.46 -15.29 0.57
N GLN A 56 9.87 -15.77 -0.61
CA GLN A 56 11.22 -15.57 -1.13
C GLN A 56 11.54 -14.08 -1.35
N PHE A 57 10.59 -13.31 -1.90
CA PHE A 57 10.74 -11.87 -2.09
C PHE A 57 10.95 -11.12 -0.75
N LEU A 58 10.25 -11.54 0.29
CA LEU A 58 10.39 -10.98 1.64
C LEU A 58 11.66 -11.45 2.36
N GLY A 59 12.38 -12.43 1.82
CA GLY A 59 13.60 -12.98 2.42
C GLY A 59 13.33 -13.81 3.68
N LEU A 60 12.15 -14.44 3.76
CA LEU A 60 11.71 -15.31 4.86
C LEU A 60 11.86 -16.79 4.54
#